data_AF-A0ABD1F5M8-F1
#
_entry.id   AF-A0ABD1F5M8-F1
#
_cell.length_a   1.000
_cell.length_b   1.000
_cell.length_c   1.000
_cell.angle_alpha   90.00
_cell.angle_beta   90.00
_cell.angle_gamma   90.00
#
_symmetry.space_group_name_H-M   'P 1'
#
loop_
_entity.id
_entity.type
_entity.pdbx_description
1 polymer ?
#
loop_
_entity_poly.entity_id
_entity_poly.type
_entity_poly.pdbx_seq_one_letter_code
_entity_poly.pdbx_strand_id
1 'polypeptide(L)'
;MNTSLAVWKEKFTNDLLNSEDAKLSKYNIMNKDLYEELLQEIKEAKLASKKTSLQYRRVSRFDIIEVGNVQRLIAKTKSDEILHYLPVKEIFDVIEAAHTAIGHGVRDRLRMEIILLKALTSKRAKEYIINIKTKKK
;
A
#
# COMPACT_ATOMS: atom_id res chain seq x y z
N MET A 1 -21.77 -21.77 -4.09
CA MET A 1 -21.99 -20.42 -3.56
C MET A 1 -20.87 -19.52 -4.08
N ASN A 2 -21.10 -18.80 -5.18
CA ASN A 2 -20.14 -17.84 -5.72
C ASN A 2 -20.17 -16.59 -4.86
N THR A 3 -19.29 -16.50 -3.87
CA THR A 3 -19.05 -15.22 -3.20
C THR A 3 -18.46 -14.29 -4.26
N SER A 4 -19.22 -13.27 -4.68
CA SER A 4 -18.77 -12.29 -5.68
C SER A 4 -17.42 -11.69 -5.25
N LEU A 5 -16.49 -11.54 -6.20
CA LEU A 5 -15.18 -10.91 -5.99
C LEU A 5 -15.31 -9.55 -5.29
N ALA A 6 -16.38 -8.81 -5.57
CA ALA A 6 -16.69 -7.54 -4.94
C ALA A 6 -16.87 -7.65 -3.42
N VAL A 7 -17.58 -8.69 -2.95
CA VAL A 7 -17.79 -8.94 -1.51
C VAL A 7 -16.47 -9.28 -0.82
N TRP A 8 -15.60 -10.04 -1.50
CA TRP A 8 -14.27 -10.34 -0.99
C TRP A 8 -13.35 -9.12 -0.95
N LYS A 9 -13.39 -8.28 -1.99
CA LYS A 9 -12.62 -7.03 -2.06
C LYS A 9 -13.04 -6.08 -0.95
N GLU A 10 -14.34 -5.92 -0.73
CA GLU A 10 -14.89 -5.09 0.33
C GLU A 10 -14.48 -5.60 1.71
N LYS A 11 -14.65 -6.90 1.97
CA LYS A 11 -14.22 -7.52 3.23
C LYS A 11 -12.73 -7.35 3.48
N PHE A 12 -11.88 -7.67 2.50
CA PHE A 12 -10.43 -7.50 2.61
C PHE A 12 -10.04 -6.05 2.92
N THR A 13 -10.68 -5.10 2.24
CA THR A 13 -10.42 -3.68 2.43
C THR A 13 -10.78 -3.24 3.84
N ASN A 14 -11.95 -3.64 4.34
CA ASN A 14 -12.42 -3.31 5.68
C ASN A 14 -11.54 -3.95 6.76
N ASP A 15 -11.19 -5.24 6.59
CA ASP A 15 -10.31 -5.95 7.53
C ASP A 15 -8.94 -5.27 7.62
N LEU A 16 -8.40 -4.78 6.49
CA LEU A 16 -7.10 -4.12 6.48
C LEU A 16 -7.16 -2.70 7.06
N LEU A 17 -8.19 -1.92 6.72
CA LEU A 17 -8.38 -0.56 7.26
C LEU A 17 -8.62 -0.54 8.77
N ASN A 18 -9.34 -1.54 9.29
CA ASN A 18 -9.66 -1.66 10.71
C ASN A 18 -8.63 -2.48 11.49
N SER A 19 -7.47 -2.78 10.90
CA SER A 19 -6.41 -3.54 11.56
C SER A 19 -5.80 -2.73 12.70
N GLU A 20 -5.87 -3.26 13.93
CA GLU A 20 -5.24 -2.68 15.11
C GLU A 20 -3.78 -3.14 15.32
N ASP A 21 -3.10 -3.61 14.26
CA ASP A 21 -1.69 -3.99 14.38
C ASP A 21 -0.85 -2.76 14.75
N ALA A 22 -0.42 -2.70 16.02
CA ALA A 22 0.37 -1.62 16.60
C ALA A 22 1.69 -1.32 15.84
N LYS A 23 2.10 -2.20 14.93
CA LYS A 23 3.29 -2.04 14.08
C LYS A 23 2.99 -1.39 12.73
N LEU A 24 1.73 -1.21 12.36
CA LEU A 24 1.31 -0.54 11.12
C LEU A 24 1.14 0.95 11.40
N SER A 25 1.84 1.79 10.63
CA SER A 25 1.56 3.23 10.64
C SER A 25 0.36 3.53 9.76
N LYS A 26 -0.33 4.64 10.03
CA LYS A 26 -1.44 5.14 9.19
C LYS A 26 -1.09 5.30 7.70
N TYR A 27 0.20 5.37 7.36
CA TYR A 27 0.68 5.51 5.99
C TYR A 27 1.00 4.17 5.31
N ASN A 28 0.92 3.06 6.03
CA ASN A 28 1.12 1.73 5.44
C ASN A 28 -0.15 1.16 4.84
N ILE A 29 -1.31 1.58 5.36
CA ILE A 29 -2.62 1.23 4.85
C ILE A 29 -3.40 2.54 4.82
N MET A 30 -3.67 3.02 3.62
CA MET A 30 -4.40 4.27 3.42
C MET A 30 -5.66 3.97 2.61
N ASN A 31 -6.77 4.60 3.00
CA ASN A 31 -7.87 4.76 2.06
C ASN A 31 -7.46 5.77 0.97
N LYS A 32 -8.31 5.93 -0.04
CA LYS A 32 -8.05 6.83 -1.16
C LYS A 32 -7.91 8.29 -0.68
N ASP A 33 -8.77 8.71 0.24
CA ASP A 33 -8.81 10.10 0.70
C ASP A 33 -7.52 10.50 1.44
N LEU A 34 -7.05 9.66 2.36
CA LEU A 34 -5.78 9.87 3.07
C LEU A 34 -4.57 9.84 2.13
N TYR A 35 -4.64 9.01 1.08
CA TYR A 35 -3.59 8.95 0.06
C TYR A 35 -3.51 10.26 -0.72
N GLU A 36 -4.65 10.78 -1.19
CA GLU A 36 -4.75 12.03 -1.94
C GLU A 36 -4.43 13.25 -1.08
N GLU A 37 -4.88 13.26 0.18
CA GLU A 37 -4.52 14.28 1.18
C GLU A 37 -3.01 14.33 1.34
N LEU A 38 -2.35 13.19 1.57
CA LEU A 38 -0.90 13.15 1.76
C LEU A 38 -0.15 13.62 0.51
N LEU A 39 -0.61 13.26 -0.69
CA LEU A 39 -0.05 13.77 -1.95
C LEU A 39 -0.10 15.30 -1.99
N GLN A 40 -1.27 15.88 -1.66
CA GLN A 40 -1.46 17.32 -1.67
C GLN A 40 -0.57 18.02 -0.63
N GLU A 41 -0.54 17.49 0.59
CA GLU A 41 0.29 18.02 1.68
C GLU A 41 1.78 18.00 1.34
N ILE A 42 2.25 16.99 0.60
CA ILE A 42 3.65 16.93 0.14
C ILE A 42 3.92 17.97 -0.95
N LYS A 43 3.00 18.18 -1.90
CA LYS A 43 3.14 19.24 -2.90
C LYS A 43 3.25 20.61 -2.25
N GLU A 44 2.34 20.90 -1.33
CA GLU A 44 2.34 22.15 -0.57
C GLU A 44 3.62 22.29 0.25
N ALA A 45 4.07 21.23 0.92
CA ALA A 45 5.33 21.24 1.66
C ALA A 45 6.54 21.52 0.75
N LYS A 46 6.56 20.98 -0.47
CA LYS A 46 7.64 21.23 -1.45
C LYS A 46 7.66 22.70 -1.86
N LEU A 47 6.49 23.30 -2.11
CA LEU A 47 6.34 24.70 -2.52
C LEU A 47 6.52 25.72 -1.38
N ALA A 48 6.38 25.28 -0.11
CA ALA A 48 6.51 26.17 1.04
C ALA A 48 7.92 26.78 1.14
N SER A 49 7.98 28.11 1.20
CA SER A 49 9.19 28.91 1.38
C SER A 49 9.83 28.68 2.77
N LYS A 50 9.00 28.53 3.80
CA LYS A 50 9.40 28.12 5.15
C LYS A 50 8.57 26.91 5.58
N LYS A 51 9.23 25.76 5.74
CA LYS A 51 8.57 24.50 6.10
C LYS A 51 8.35 24.38 7.61
N THR A 52 7.19 23.88 8.01
CA THR A 52 6.95 23.44 9.39
C THR A 52 7.68 22.13 9.69
N SER A 53 7.85 21.76 10.96
CA SER A 53 8.45 20.48 11.35
C SER A 53 7.73 19.27 10.73
N LEU A 54 6.40 19.33 10.61
CA LEU A 54 5.60 18.30 9.96
C LEU A 54 5.89 18.22 8.47
N GLN A 55 5.95 19.37 7.79
CA GLN A 55 6.27 19.44 6.36
C GLN A 55 7.69 18.91 6.09
N TYR A 56 8.68 19.26 6.91
CA TYR A 56 10.03 18.69 6.83
C TYR A 56 10.02 17.17 6.96
N ARG A 57 9.29 16.64 7.96
CA ARG A 57 9.16 15.19 8.16
C ARG A 57 8.48 14.49 6.98
N ARG A 58 7.53 15.14 6.30
CA ARG A 58 6.85 14.57 5.14
C ARG A 58 7.78 14.51 3.93
N VAL A 59 8.42 15.62 3.56
CA VAL A 59 9.31 15.67 2.40
C VAL A 59 10.61 14.86 2.57
N SER A 60 10.99 14.54 3.81
CA SER A 60 12.12 13.64 4.08
C SER A 60 11.75 12.16 3.97
N ARG A 61 10.48 11.80 4.17
CA ARG A 61 9.99 10.40 4.13
C ARG A 61 9.35 10.02 2.81
N PHE A 62 8.75 10.99 2.13
CA PHE A 62 7.92 10.77 0.97
C PHE A 62 8.39 11.61 -0.20
N ASP A 63 8.15 11.11 -1.39
CA ASP A 63 8.30 11.84 -2.63
C ASP A 63 7.12 11.56 -3.57
N ILE A 64 7.02 12.33 -4.64
CA ILE A 64 5.99 12.19 -5.66
C ILE A 64 6.70 12.06 -7.00
N ILE A 65 6.34 11.03 -7.74
CA ILE A 65 6.74 10.86 -9.14
C ILE A 65 5.51 10.88 -10.03
N GLU A 66 5.74 11.16 -11.30
CA GLU A 66 4.72 11.12 -12.35
C GLU A 66 4.98 9.90 -13.23
N VAL A 67 3.97 9.05 -13.35
CA VAL A 67 4.01 7.85 -14.20
C VAL A 67 2.88 8.00 -15.22
N GLY A 68 3.24 8.33 -16.46
CA GLY A 68 2.27 8.81 -17.44
C GLY A 68 1.70 10.16 -17.00
N ASN A 69 0.37 10.26 -16.89
CA ASN A 69 -0.32 11.46 -16.38
C ASN A 69 -0.86 11.27 -14.95
N VAL A 70 -0.33 10.30 -14.20
CA VAL A 70 -0.79 9.97 -12.85
C VAL A 70 0.34 10.17 -11.87
N GLN A 71 0.08 10.99 -10.84
CA GLN A 71 1.00 11.18 -9.74
C GLN A 71 0.94 10.02 -8.76
N ARG A 72 2.11 9.52 -8.37
CA ARG A 72 2.26 8.39 -7.47
C ARG A 72 3.11 8.78 -6.27
N LEU A 73 2.61 8.45 -5.09
CA LEU A 73 3.34 8.60 -3.83
C LEU A 73 4.38 7.50 -3.72
N ILE A 74 5.62 7.88 -3.41
CA ILE A 74 6.73 6.95 -3.20
C ILE A 74 7.43 7.19 -1.87
N ALA A 75 8.08 6.16 -1.33
CA ALA A 75 8.97 6.33 -0.20
C ALA A 75 10.29 6.95 -0.66
N LYS A 76 10.74 7.94 0.08
CA LYS A 76 12.08 8.51 -0.10
C LYS A 76 13.07 7.61 0.63
N THR A 77 13.82 6.83 -0.13
CA THR A 77 14.83 5.88 0.37
C THR A 77 16.21 6.27 -0.13
N LYS A 78 17.25 5.78 0.56
CA LYS A 78 18.65 5.91 0.11
C LYS A 78 19.04 4.84 -0.94
N SER A 79 18.16 3.88 -1.16
CA SER A 79 18.29 2.85 -2.18
C SER A 79 17.85 3.39 -3.54
N ASP A 80 18.39 2.84 -4.63
CA ASP A 80 17.91 3.11 -5.99
C ASP A 80 16.52 2.48 -6.26
N GLU A 81 15.98 1.72 -5.31
CA GLU A 81 14.65 1.13 -5.39
C GLU A 81 13.53 2.17 -5.22
N ILE A 82 12.66 2.27 -6.23
CA ILE A 82 11.42 3.04 -6.14
C ILE A 82 10.34 2.19 -5.46
N LEU A 83 9.91 2.63 -4.28
CA LEU A 83 8.89 1.94 -3.49
C LEU A 83 7.58 2.76 -3.55
N HIS A 84 6.52 2.17 -4.11
CA HIS A 84 5.24 2.85 -4.31
C HIS A 84 4.27 2.65 -3.14
N TYR A 85 3.67 3.72 -2.65
CA TYR A 85 2.49 3.61 -1.79
C TYR A 85 1.25 3.45 -2.66
N LEU A 86 0.35 2.55 -2.25
CA LEU A 86 -0.93 2.31 -2.91
C LEU A 86 -2.08 2.51 -1.93
N PRO A 87 -3.22 3.07 -2.38
CA PRO A 87 -4.48 2.96 -1.66
C PRO A 87 -4.87 1.51 -1.44
N VAL A 88 -5.53 1.21 -0.32
CA VAL A 88 -5.93 -0.15 0.08
C VAL A 88 -6.73 -0.90 -1.00
N LYS A 89 -7.57 -0.18 -1.76
CA LYS A 89 -8.35 -0.79 -2.84
C LYS A 89 -7.46 -1.26 -3.99
N GLU A 90 -6.42 -0.50 -4.33
CA GLU A 90 -5.43 -0.89 -5.35
C GLU A 90 -4.54 -2.04 -4.88
N ILE A 91 -4.27 -2.14 -3.57
CA ILE A 91 -3.53 -3.28 -3.00
C ILE A 91 -4.26 -4.59 -3.30
N PHE A 92 -5.58 -4.63 -3.15
CA PHE A 92 -6.37 -5.82 -3.49
C PHE A 92 -6.26 -6.15 -4.97
N ASP A 93 -6.42 -5.16 -5.85
CA ASP A 93 -6.40 -5.35 -7.31
C ASP A 93 -5.06 -5.91 -7.78
N VAL A 94 -3.96 -5.41 -7.21
CA VAL A 94 -2.61 -5.90 -7.49
C VAL A 94 -2.44 -7.35 -7.02
N ILE A 95 -2.94 -7.69 -5.83
CA ILE A 95 -2.87 -9.06 -5.30
C ILE A 95 -3.73 -10.01 -6.13
N GLU A 96 -4.93 -9.58 -6.53
CA GLU A 96 -5.86 -10.36 -7.33
C GLU A 96 -5.30 -10.61 -8.74
N ALA A 97 -4.81 -9.56 -9.42
CA ALA A 97 -4.20 -9.69 -10.73
C ALA A 97 -3.02 -10.67 -10.71
N ALA A 98 -2.15 -10.56 -9.71
CA ALA A 98 -1.06 -11.50 -9.48
C ALA A 98 -1.57 -12.93 -9.24
N HIS A 99 -2.60 -13.09 -8.40
CA HIS A 99 -3.19 -14.39 -8.10
C HIS A 99 -3.83 -15.07 -9.32
N THR A 100 -4.47 -14.29 -10.18
CA THR A 100 -5.09 -14.76 -11.43
C THR A 100 -4.02 -15.13 -12.46
N ALA A 101 -2.98 -14.32 -12.63
CA ALA A 101 -1.90 -14.55 -13.59
C ALA A 101 -1.16 -15.88 -13.36
N ILE A 102 -1.06 -16.34 -12.11
CA ILE A 102 -0.36 -17.59 -11.75
C ILE A 102 -1.26 -18.83 -11.72
N GLY A 103 -2.51 -18.73 -12.17
CA GLY A 103 -3.43 -19.86 -12.27
C GLY A 103 -3.87 -20.45 -10.92
N HIS A 104 -4.17 -19.59 -9.94
CA HIS A 104 -4.61 -20.00 -8.59
C HIS A 104 -3.59 -20.84 -7.79
N GLY A 105 -2.31 -20.81 -8.17
CA GLY A 105 -1.23 -21.54 -7.51
C GLY A 105 -1.09 -21.26 -6.01
N VAL A 106 -0.96 -22.33 -5.23
CA VAL A 106 -1.02 -22.37 -3.76
C VAL A 106 0.08 -21.52 -3.10
N ARG A 107 -0.34 -20.51 -2.34
CA ARG A 107 0.30 -19.79 -1.20
C ARG A 107 1.78 -19.38 -1.26
N ASP A 108 2.69 -20.28 -1.61
CA ASP A 108 4.13 -20.04 -1.59
C ASP A 108 4.60 -19.24 -2.82
N ARG A 109 3.90 -19.33 -3.96
CA ARG A 109 4.10 -18.41 -5.09
C ARG A 109 3.60 -16.99 -4.79
N LEU A 110 2.45 -16.86 -4.15
CA LEU A 110 1.92 -15.55 -3.73
C LEU A 110 2.85 -14.84 -2.72
N ARG A 111 3.53 -15.60 -1.85
CA ARG A 111 4.58 -15.08 -0.96
C ARG A 111 5.74 -14.46 -1.75
N MET A 112 6.24 -15.16 -2.77
CA MET A 112 7.30 -14.67 -3.64
C MET A 112 6.85 -13.46 -4.46
N GLU A 113 5.59 -13.43 -4.92
CA GLU A 113 5.06 -12.34 -5.73
C GLU A 113 4.75 -11.07 -4.92
N ILE A 114 4.20 -11.18 -3.70
CA ILE A 114 4.02 -10.03 -2.77
C ILE A 114 5.38 -9.44 -2.38
N ILE A 115 6.42 -10.28 -2.32
CA ILE A 115 7.81 -9.84 -2.14
C ILE A 115 8.30 -9.12 -3.41
N LEU A 116 8.04 -9.65 -4.61
CA LEU A 116 8.38 -9.05 -5.92
C LEU A 116 7.61 -7.77 -6.25
N LEU A 117 6.37 -7.64 -5.79
CA LEU A 117 5.47 -6.54 -6.16
C LEU A 117 5.91 -5.17 -5.68
N LYS A 118 6.93 -5.07 -4.80
CA LYS A 118 7.58 -3.83 -4.31
C LYS A 118 6.63 -2.62 -4.06
N ALA A 119 5.34 -2.88 -3.91
CA ALA A 119 4.32 -1.96 -3.48
C ALA A 119 4.35 -2.00 -1.97
N LEU A 120 4.50 -0.82 -1.37
CA LEU A 120 4.61 -0.54 0.04
C LEU A 120 3.34 -0.92 0.80
N THR A 121 3.09 -2.21 0.91
CA THR A 121 2.75 -2.76 2.21
C THR A 121 4.09 -2.90 2.92
N SER A 122 4.23 -2.31 4.12
CA SER A 122 5.45 -2.52 4.93
C SER A 122 5.77 -4.01 4.99
N LYS A 123 7.03 -4.39 5.24
CA LYS A 123 7.43 -5.78 5.52
C LYS A 123 6.42 -6.52 6.44
N ARG A 124 5.72 -5.77 7.31
CA ARG A 124 4.72 -6.24 8.26
C ARG A 124 3.29 -6.32 7.74
N ALA A 125 2.84 -5.41 6.86
CA ALA A 125 1.57 -5.62 6.16
C ALA A 125 1.64 -6.86 5.25
N LYS A 126 2.82 -7.16 4.69
CA LYS A 126 3.11 -8.45 4.05
C LYS A 126 2.96 -9.62 5.02
N GLU A 127 3.54 -9.54 6.23
CA GLU A 127 3.40 -10.57 7.29
C GLU A 127 1.95 -10.72 7.80
N TYR A 128 1.21 -9.62 7.94
CA TYR A 128 -0.18 -9.59 8.41
C TYR A 128 -1.14 -10.23 7.39
N ILE A 129 -1.01 -9.90 6.10
CA ILE A 129 -1.76 -10.54 5.00
C ILE A 129 -1.47 -12.05 4.94
N ILE A 130 -0.20 -12.43 5.17
CA ILE A 130 0.21 -13.85 5.26
C ILE A 130 -0.47 -14.54 6.46
N ASN A 131 -0.62 -13.85 7.60
CA ASN A 131 -1.15 -14.42 8.85
C ASN A 131 -2.69 -14.46 8.93
N ILE A 132 -3.43 -13.59 8.24
CA ILE A 132 -4.90 -13.64 8.22
C ILE A 132 -5.41 -14.96 7.58
N LYS A 133 -4.69 -15.54 6.60
CA LYS A 133 -5.09 -16.80 5.96
C LYS A 133 -4.51 -18.07 6.61
N THR A 134 -3.68 -17.97 7.65
CA THR A 134 -3.20 -19.15 8.42
C THR A 134 -4.07 -19.50 9.63
N LYS A 135 -4.92 -18.57 10.11
CA LYS A 135 -5.88 -18.82 11.21
C LYS A 135 -7.21 -19.46 10.79
N LYS A 136 -7.39 -19.82 9.51
CA LYS A 136 -8.44 -20.75 9.08
C LYS A 136 -7.85 -22.14 8.89
N LYS A 137 -7.69 -22.84 10.01
CA LYS A 137 -7.83 -24.29 10.08
C LYS A 137 -8.94 -24.58 11.07
#